data_AF-A0A9D9QKW5-F1
#
_entry.id   AF-A0A9D9QKW5-F1
#
_cell.length_a   1.000
_cell.length_b   1.000
_cell.length_c   1.000
_cell.angle_alpha   90.00
_cell.angle_beta   90.00
_cell.angle_gamma   90.00
#
_symmetry.space_group_name_H-M   'P 1'
#
loop_
_entity.id
_entity.type
_entity.pdbx_description
1 polymer ?
#
loop_
_entity_poly.entity_id
_entity_poly.type
_entity_poly.pdbx_seq_one_letter_code
_entity_poly.pdbx_strand_id
1 'polypeptide(L)'
;MFFSSPSADIQVIFFLLAVSLIVAVATHLLFKKILVSIFAMSLLGNLILYVGIDYNLAKMYDILWLFTFVRNIFPFLNLFLLVFIVILYLKNRYAK
;
A
#
# COMPACT_ATOMS: atom_id res chain seq x y z
N MET A 1 -5.46 -16.63 -11.51
CA MET A 1 -5.15 -15.19 -11.62
C MET A 1 -5.59 -14.71 -12.99
N PHE A 2 -5.95 -13.43 -13.13
CA PHE A 2 -6.66 -12.90 -14.31
C PHE A 2 -5.86 -12.97 -15.62
N PHE A 3 -4.57 -13.29 -15.59
CA PHE A 3 -3.74 -13.51 -16.77
C PHE A 3 -3.06 -14.87 -16.71
N SER A 4 -3.10 -15.60 -17.83
CA SER A 4 -2.62 -16.96 -18.00
C SER A 4 -1.09 -17.12 -17.90
N SER A 5 -0.35 -16.05 -17.55
CA SER A 5 1.11 -16.03 -17.44
C SER A 5 1.57 -15.30 -16.17
N PRO A 6 2.33 -15.97 -15.27
CA PRO A 6 2.88 -15.36 -14.05
C PRO A 6 3.72 -14.09 -14.30
N SER A 7 4.39 -14.00 -15.45
CA SER A 7 5.16 -12.82 -15.85
C SER A 7 4.28 -11.60 -16.14
N ALA A 8 3.10 -11.81 -16.71
CA ALA A 8 2.16 -10.73 -17.00
C ALA A 8 1.53 -10.19 -15.70
N ASP A 9 1.19 -11.08 -14.76
CA ASP A 9 0.67 -10.69 -13.45
C ASP A 9 1.64 -9.76 -12.70
N ILE A 10 2.94 -10.09 -12.69
CA ILE A 10 3.96 -9.24 -12.07
C ILE A 10 4.08 -7.87 -12.74
N GLN A 11 4.02 -7.81 -14.07
CA GLN A 11 4.06 -6.53 -14.79
C GLN A 11 2.87 -5.64 -14.43
N VAL A 12 1.68 -6.22 -14.29
CA VAL A 12 0.48 -5.49 -13.85
C VAL A 12 0.64 -4.99 -12.40
N ILE A 13 1.19 -5.79 -11.50
CA ILE A 13 1.48 -5.37 -10.12
C ILE A 13 2.43 -4.16 -10.11
N PHE A 14 3.53 -4.21 -10.86
CA PHE A 14 4.47 -3.09 -10.95
C PHE A 14 3.83 -1.84 -11.54
N PHE A 15 3.03 -1.99 -12.59
CA PHE A 15 2.29 -0.89 -13.18
C PHE A 15 1.35 -0.23 -12.17
N LEU A 16 0.57 -1.02 -11.43
CA LEU A 16 -0.34 -0.51 -10.40
C LEU A 16 0.41 0.17 -9.25
N LEU A 17 1.57 -0.35 -8.83
CA LEU A 17 2.41 0.29 -7.82
C LEU A 17 2.95 1.65 -8.30
N ALA A 18 3.33 1.76 -9.57
CA ALA A 18 3.75 3.03 -10.15
C ALA A 18 2.59 4.04 -10.19
N VAL A 19 1.38 3.60 -10.55
CA VAL A 19 0.17 4.44 -10.49
C VAL A 19 -0.12 4.90 -9.05
N SER A 20 0.01 4.00 -8.07
CA SER A 20 -0.14 4.33 -6.65
C SER A 20 0.86 5.41 -6.20
N LEU A 21 2.10 5.34 -6.67
CA LEU A 21 3.12 6.35 -6.39
C LEU A 21 2.72 7.72 -6.94
N ILE A 22 2.21 7.77 -8.19
CA ILE A 22 1.72 9.00 -8.81
C ILE A 22 0.58 9.60 -7.98
N VAL A 23 -0.37 8.77 -7.54
CA VAL A 23 -1.48 9.20 -6.67
C VAL A 23 -0.97 9.77 -5.35
N ALA A 24 0.02 9.12 -4.73
CA ALA A 24 0.62 9.60 -3.49
C ALA A 24 1.32 10.95 -3.66
N VAL A 25 2.07 11.14 -4.75
CA VAL A 25 2.71 12.41 -5.09
C VAL A 25 1.65 13.49 -5.34
N ALA A 26 0.62 13.21 -6.13
CA ALA A 26 -0.47 14.15 -6.37
C ALA A 26 -1.17 14.56 -5.06
N THR A 27 -1.43 13.59 -4.18
CA THR A 27 -1.99 13.84 -2.83
C THR A 27 -1.08 14.75 -2.01
N HIS A 28 0.24 14.58 -2.11
CA HIS A 28 1.20 15.43 -1.42
C HIS A 28 1.13 16.88 -1.90
N LEU A 29 1.12 17.08 -3.22
CA LEU A 29 1.08 18.41 -3.83
C LEU A 29 -0.22 19.16 -3.48
N LEU A 30 -1.35 18.47 -3.45
CA LEU A 30 -2.66 19.07 -3.14
C LEU A 30 -2.82 19.43 -1.66
N PHE A 31 -2.53 18.50 -0.76
CA PHE A 31 -2.83 18.68 0.67
C PHE A 31 -1.65 19.20 1.48
N LYS A 32 -0.42 19.18 0.94
CA LYS A 32 0.84 19.50 1.63
C LYS A 32 1.04 18.74 2.94
N LYS A 33 0.36 17.60 3.10
CA LYS A 33 0.38 16.75 4.30
C LYS A 33 1.08 15.45 3.97
N ILE A 34 2.39 15.39 4.27
CA ILE A 34 3.23 14.23 3.96
C ILE A 34 2.69 12.92 4.52
N LEU A 35 2.14 12.93 5.75
CA LEU A 35 1.58 11.74 6.39
C LEU A 35 0.36 11.18 5.64
N VAL A 36 -0.48 12.04 5.07
CA VAL A 36 -1.65 11.62 4.30
C VAL A 36 -1.21 10.97 2.98
N SER A 37 -0.18 11.51 2.34
CA SER A 37 0.42 10.93 1.13
C SER A 37 1.07 9.58 1.39
N ILE A 38 1.81 9.46 2.50
CA ILE A 38 2.40 8.19 2.94
C ILE A 38 1.29 7.17 3.20
N PHE A 39 0.20 7.57 3.87
CA PHE A 39 -0.95 6.68 4.08
C PHE A 39 -1.60 6.24 2.77
N ALA A 40 -1.83 7.16 1.83
CA ALA A 40 -2.40 6.83 0.53
C ALA A 40 -1.54 5.80 -0.23
N MET A 41 -0.22 6.02 -0.26
CA MET A 41 0.72 5.07 -0.88
C MET A 41 0.69 3.69 -0.18
N SER A 42 0.74 3.70 1.15
CA SER A 42 0.81 2.49 1.97
C SER A 42 -0.48 1.66 1.87
N LEU A 43 -1.64 2.32 1.82
CA LEU A 43 -2.94 1.68 1.68
C LEU A 43 -3.11 1.06 0.29
N LEU A 44 -2.84 1.83 -0.76
CA LEU A 44 -2.96 1.37 -2.14
C LEU A 44 -1.94 0.27 -2.45
N GLY A 45 -0.68 0.43 -2.01
CA GLY A 45 0.36 -0.57 -2.16
C GLY A 45 -0.01 -1.89 -1.49
N ASN A 46 -0.57 -1.85 -0.28
CA ASN A 46 -1.06 -3.04 0.40
C ASN A 46 -2.19 -3.71 -0.40
N LEU A 47 -3.21 -2.97 -0.83
CA LEU A 47 -4.31 -3.52 -1.64
C LEU A 47 -3.82 -4.20 -2.93
N ILE A 48 -2.93 -3.53 -3.67
CA ILE A 48 -2.35 -4.05 -4.92
C ILE A 48 -1.60 -5.36 -4.65
N LEU A 49 -0.74 -5.38 -3.63
CA LEU A 49 0.04 -6.57 -3.30
C LEU A 49 -0.84 -7.68 -2.71
N TYR A 50 -1.86 -7.35 -1.94
CA TYR A 50 -2.75 -8.31 -1.29
C TYR A 50 -3.57 -9.08 -2.33
N VAL A 51 -4.07 -8.38 -3.35
CA VAL A 51 -4.84 -8.98 -4.45
C VAL A 51 -3.91 -9.57 -5.51
N GLY A 52 -2.78 -8.92 -5.78
CA GLY A 52 -1.87 -9.28 -6.86
C GLY A 52 -0.90 -10.42 -6.54
N ILE A 53 -0.53 -10.63 -5.27
CA ILE A 53 0.37 -11.72 -4.88
C ILE A 53 -0.44 -12.87 -4.27
N ASP A 54 -0.58 -13.95 -5.04
CA ASP A 54 -1.03 -15.24 -4.53
C ASP A 54 0.14 -16.09 -4.03
N TYR A 55 -0.20 -17.19 -3.38
CA TYR A 55 0.79 -18.09 -2.79
C TYR A 55 1.66 -18.77 -3.86
N ASN A 56 1.10 -19.11 -5.01
CA ASN A 56 1.81 -19.84 -6.06
C ASN A 56 2.84 -18.95 -6.75
N LEU A 57 2.47 -17.70 -7.06
CA LEU A 57 3.35 -16.67 -7.57
C LEU A 57 4.44 -16.36 -6.53
N ALA A 58 4.06 -16.20 -5.25
CA ALA A 58 5.06 -15.96 -4.21
C ALA A 58 6.07 -17.11 -4.07
N LYS A 59 5.63 -18.36 -4.21
CA LYS A 59 6.50 -19.53 -4.19
C LYS A 59 7.36 -19.64 -5.44
N MET A 60 6.82 -19.30 -6.62
CA MET A 60 7.56 -19.35 -7.90
C MET A 60 8.71 -18.35 -7.94
N TYR A 61 8.54 -17.16 -7.35
CA TYR A 61 9.54 -16.09 -7.33
C TYR A 61 10.33 -16.02 -6.02
N ASP A 62 10.18 -16.99 -5.13
CA ASP A 62 10.86 -17.04 -3.81
C ASP A 62 10.64 -15.78 -2.94
N ILE A 63 9.42 -15.24 -2.97
CA ILE A 63 8.99 -14.04 -2.23
C ILE A 63 7.89 -14.36 -1.19
N LEU A 64 7.92 -15.56 -0.62
CA LEU A 64 6.95 -15.99 0.41
C LEU A 64 6.95 -15.08 1.65
N TRP A 65 8.09 -14.46 1.97
CA TRP A 65 8.20 -13.48 3.04
C TRP A 65 7.32 -12.25 2.75
N LEU A 66 7.29 -11.77 1.50
CA LEU A 66 6.50 -10.62 1.08
C LEU A 66 5.00 -10.95 1.12
N PHE A 67 4.63 -12.13 0.63
CA PHE A 67 3.25 -12.64 0.73
C PHE A 67 2.76 -12.66 2.18
N THR A 68 3.59 -13.19 3.09
CA THR A 68 3.27 -13.27 4.52
C THR A 68 3.17 -11.88 5.14
N PHE A 69 4.12 -10.99 4.83
CA PHE A 69 4.13 -9.61 5.31
C PHE A 69 2.88 -8.83 4.89
N VAL A 70 2.52 -8.89 3.61
CA VAL A 70 1.38 -8.17 3.02
C VAL A 70 0.06 -8.58 3.67
N ARG A 71 -0.07 -9.85 4.09
CA ARG A 71 -1.31 -10.37 4.69
C ARG A 71 -1.36 -10.20 6.20
N ASN A 72 -0.23 -10.36 6.89
CA ASN A 72 -0.21 -10.49 8.35
C ASN A 72 0.37 -9.27 9.08
N ILE A 73 1.11 -8.39 8.41
CA ILE A 73 1.80 -7.26 9.06
C ILE A 73 1.35 -5.94 8.44
N PHE A 74 1.35 -5.87 7.12
CA PHE A 74 1.06 -4.65 6.38
C PHE A 74 -0.33 -4.04 6.67
N PRO A 75 -1.41 -4.81 6.88
CA PRO A 75 -2.72 -4.25 7.23
C PRO A 75 -2.70 -3.55 8.58
N PHE A 76 -1.97 -4.11 9.55
CA PHE A 76 -1.81 -3.51 10.87
C PHE A 76 -0.96 -2.24 10.83
N LEU A 77 0.07 -2.18 9.98
CA LEU A 77 0.84 -0.95 9.75
C LEU A 77 -0.06 0.17 9.18
N ASN A 78 -0.93 -0.16 8.23
CA ASN A 78 -1.90 0.81 7.69
C ASN A 78 -2.88 1.30 8.76
N LEU A 79 -3.38 0.39 9.60
CA LEU A 79 -4.28 0.74 10.70
C LEU A 79 -3.59 1.62 11.74
N PHE A 80 -2.36 1.30 12.11
CA PHE A 80 -1.54 2.12 13.00
C PHE A 80 -1.32 3.53 12.44
N LEU A 81 -0.96 3.63 11.15
CA LEU A 81 -0.74 4.91 10.49
C LEU A 81 -2.02 5.76 10.45
N LEU A 82 -3.18 5.13 10.19
CA LEU A 82 -4.47 5.80 10.23
C LEU A 82 -4.78 6.35 11.63
N VAL A 83 -4.63 5.54 12.67
CA VAL A 83 -4.84 5.96 14.06
C VAL A 83 -3.92 7.11 14.42
N PHE A 84 -2.64 7.04 14.04
CA PHE A 84 -1.67 8.10 14.26
C PHE A 84 -2.07 9.42 13.59
N ILE A 85 -2.53 9.37 12.34
CA ILE A 85 -3.03 10.56 11.62
C ILE A 85 -4.25 11.15 12.31
N VAL A 86 -5.19 10.32 12.77
CA VAL A 86 -6.39 10.76 13.49
C VAL A 86 -6.01 11.44 14.80
N ILE A 87 -5.11 10.85 15.59
CA ILE A 87 -4.64 11.45 16.86
C ILE A 87 -3.98 12.81 16.61
N LEU A 88 -3.11 12.92 15.62
CA LEU A 88 -2.47 14.19 15.25
C LEU A 88 -3.49 15.24 14.79
N TYR A 89 -4.49 14.82 14.02
CA TYR A 89 -5.56 15.69 13.57
C TYR A 89 -6.37 16.24 14.75
N LEU A 90 -6.78 15.37 15.68
CA LEU A 90 -7.51 15.77 16.88
C LEU A 90 -6.66 16.69 17.75
N LYS A 91 -5.39 16.34 18.01
CA LYS A 91 -4.47 17.19 18.79
C LYS A 91 -4.35 18.58 18.18
N ASN A 92 -4.14 18.70 16.87
CA ASN A 92 -4.03 20.00 16.22
C ASN A 92 -5.33 20.82 16.22
N ARG A 93 -6.50 20.16 16.29
CA ARG A 93 -7.81 20.83 16.28
C ARG A 93 -8.27 21.27 17.67
N TYR A 94 -7.94 20.51 18.71
CA TYR A 94 -8.42 20.71 20.08
C TYR A 94 -7.34 21.24 21.06
N ALA A 95 -6.07 21.32 20.66
CA ALA A 95 -5.04 22.01 21.45
C ALA A 95 -5.00 23.53 21.21
N LYS A 96 -6.16 24.12 20.84
CA LYS A 96 -6.37 25.57 20.81
C LYS A 96 -7.14 25.98 22.05
#